data_AF-A0A6P0Z0C2-F1
#
_entry.id   AF-A0A6P0Z0C2-F1
#
_cell.length_a   1.000
_cell.length_b   1.000
_cell.length_c   1.000
_cell.angle_alpha   90.00
_cell.angle_beta   90.00
_cell.angle_gamma   90.00
#
_symmetry.space_group_name_H-M   'P 1'
#
loop_
_entity.id
_entity.type
_entity.pdbx_description
1 polymer ?
#
loop_
_entity_poly.entity_id
_entity_poly.type
_entity_poly.pdbx_seq_one_letter_code
_entity_poly.pdbx_strand_id
1 'polypeptide(L)' 'PPNFIESRPATVKLTRSIPKPNKQLLKKQLGFQGYKIGEFTPRQARRATAASWLLSHMQEAVAQKS' A
#
# COMPACT_ATOMS: atom_id res chain seq x y z
N PRO A 1 0.37 14.01 -6.91
CA PRO A 1 0.57 12.97 -5.86
C PRO A 1 2.03 13.02 -5.37
N PRO A 2 2.30 12.96 -4.05
CA PRO A 2 3.66 13.00 -3.50
C PRO A 2 4.57 11.91 -4.08
N ASN A 3 5.87 12.17 -4.21
CA ASN A 3 6.83 11.19 -4.71
C ASN A 3 7.17 10.15 -3.60
N PHE A 4 6.38 9.07 -3.54
CA PHE A 4 6.37 8.10 -2.44
C PHE A 4 7.54 7.10 -2.44
N ILE A 5 8.31 7.02 -3.54
CA ILE A 5 9.43 6.08 -3.68
C ILE A 5 10.73 6.65 -3.09
N GLU A 6 10.87 7.99 -3.12
CA GLU A 6 12.08 8.70 -2.70
C GLU A 6 11.98 9.28 -1.29
N SER A 7 10.78 9.61 -0.80
CA SER A 7 10.61 10.30 0.48
C SER A 7 10.00 9.41 1.59
N ARG A 8 10.81 9.09 2.61
CA ARG A 8 10.40 8.34 3.82
C ARG A 8 9.23 8.97 4.61
N PRO A 9 9.16 10.30 4.87
CA PRO A 9 8.04 10.86 5.63
C PRO A 9 6.70 10.77 4.90
N ALA A 10 6.71 10.75 3.56
CA ALA A 10 5.50 10.55 2.77
C ALA A 10 4.93 9.13 2.99
N THR A 11 5.79 8.12 3.05
CA THR A 11 5.38 6.73 3.35
C THR A 11 4.73 6.60 4.73
N VAL A 12 5.23 7.29 5.75
CA VAL A 12 4.66 7.23 7.12
C VAL A 12 3.26 7.84 7.19
N LYS A 13 3.02 8.95 6.48
CA LYS A 13 1.68 9.55 6.38
C LYS A 13 0.69 8.59 5.72
N LEU A 14 1.13 7.86 4.69
CA LEU A 14 0.30 6.85 4.00
C LEU A 14 -0.09 5.70 4.90
N THR A 15 0.85 5.13 5.68
CA THR A 15 0.52 3.99 6.55
C THR A 15 -0.47 4.35 7.65
N ARG A 16 -0.51 5.64 8.04
CA ARG A 16 -1.45 6.16 9.04
C ARG A 16 -2.83 6.46 8.47
N SER A 17 -2.95 6.74 7.17
CA SER A 17 -4.24 7.01 6.53
C SER A 17 -5.01 5.74 6.11
N ILE A 18 -4.37 4.57 6.08
CA ILE A 18 -5.04 3.30 5.71
C ILE A 18 -5.92 2.79 6.87
N PRO A 19 -7.24 2.65 6.68
CA PRO A 19 -8.14 2.04 7.65
C PRO A 19 -7.73 0.58 7.97
N LYS A 20 -7.92 0.16 9.23
CA LYS A 20 -7.66 -1.23 9.68
C LYS A 20 -8.22 -2.32 8.73
N PRO A 21 -9.46 -2.23 8.18
CA PRO A 21 -9.99 -3.27 7.27
C PRO A 21 -9.20 -3.36 5.95
N ASN A 22 -8.60 -2.26 5.51
CA ASN A 22 -7.95 -2.16 4.21
C ASN A 22 -6.49 -2.64 4.23
N LYS A 23 -5.92 -2.88 5.43
CA LYS A 23 -4.53 -3.30 5.60
C LYS A 23 -4.18 -4.66 4.98
N GLN A 24 -5.17 -5.50 4.69
CA GLN A 24 -4.96 -6.79 4.03
C GLN A 24 -5.49 -6.83 2.58
N LEU A 25 -5.80 -5.68 1.97
CA LEU A 25 -6.28 -5.65 0.58
C LEU A 25 -5.28 -6.23 -0.40
N LEU A 26 -3.97 -6.06 -0.19
CA LEU A 26 -2.94 -6.69 -1.02
C LEU A 26 -3.10 -8.22 -1.10
N LYS A 27 -3.42 -8.87 0.03
CA LYS A 27 -3.66 -10.31 0.08
C LYS A 27 -5.00 -10.67 -0.56
N LYS A 28 -6.04 -9.90 -0.25
CA LYS A 28 -7.43 -10.20 -0.67
C LYS A 28 -7.70 -9.92 -2.16
N GLN A 29 -7.14 -8.85 -2.71
CA GLN A 29 -7.40 -8.38 -4.08
C GLN A 29 -6.36 -8.90 -5.07
N LEU A 30 -5.07 -8.87 -4.69
CA LEU A 30 -3.97 -9.25 -5.59
C LEU A 30 -3.39 -10.63 -5.30
N GLY A 31 -3.90 -11.35 -4.29
CA GLY A 31 -3.33 -12.64 -3.89
C GLY A 31 -1.88 -12.54 -3.43
N PHE A 32 -1.42 -11.35 -2.99
CA PHE A 32 -0.02 -11.12 -2.68
C PHE A 32 0.41 -11.88 -1.42
N GLN A 33 1.16 -12.97 -1.59
CA GLN A 33 1.61 -13.81 -0.47
C GLN A 33 2.86 -13.29 0.24
N GLY A 34 3.62 -12.40 -0.41
CA GLY A 34 4.86 -11.85 0.12
C GLY A 34 5.97 -11.82 -0.93
N TYR A 35 7.14 -11.36 -0.52
CA TYR A 35 8.36 -11.45 -1.34
C TYR A 35 9.08 -12.77 -1.06
N LYS A 36 9.77 -13.31 -2.06
CA LYS A 36 10.65 -14.46 -1.87
C LYS A 36 11.83 -14.08 -0.97
N ILE A 37 12.31 -15.04 -0.20
CA ILE A 37 13.51 -14.89 0.65
C ILE A 37 14.69 -14.58 -0.28
N GLY A 38 15.39 -13.46 -0.03
CA GLY A 38 16.51 -12.98 -0.83
C GLY A 38 16.18 -11.93 -1.89
N GLU A 39 14.91 -11.78 -2.28
CA GLU A 39 14.50 -10.75 -3.25
C GLU A 39 14.02 -9.46 -2.58
N PHE A 40 13.74 -9.49 -1.27
CA PHE A 40 13.17 -8.36 -0.52
C PHE A 40 14.15 -7.19 -0.36
N THR A 41 13.97 -6.16 -1.18
CA THR A 41 14.77 -4.93 -1.12
C THR A 41 14.01 -3.77 -0.47
N PRO A 42 14.70 -2.78 0.14
CA PRO A 42 14.05 -1.57 0.69
C PRO A 42 13.21 -0.79 -0.32
N ARG A 43 13.56 -0.87 -1.62
CA ARG A 43 12.81 -0.24 -2.71
C ARG A 43 11.48 -0.99 -2.96
N GLN A 44 11.48 -2.31 -2.90
CA GLN A 44 10.27 -3.11 -3.01
C GLN A 44 9.35 -2.92 -1.80
N ALA A 45 9.90 -2.86 -0.59
CA ALA A 45 9.11 -2.55 0.61
C ALA A 45 8.30 -1.25 0.46
N ARG A 46 8.93 -0.19 -0.07
CA ARG A 46 8.25 1.09 -0.36
C ARG A 46 7.18 0.95 -1.45
N ARG A 47 7.44 0.16 -2.50
CA ARG A 47 6.45 -0.13 -3.55
C ARG A 47 5.24 -0.89 -3.02
N ALA A 48 5.45 -1.90 -2.17
CA ALA A 48 4.35 -2.61 -1.51
C ALA A 48 3.52 -1.67 -0.62
N THR A 49 4.16 -0.76 0.13
CA THR A 49 3.43 0.23 0.93
C THR A 49 2.60 1.17 0.06
N ALA A 50 3.17 1.66 -1.05
CA ALA A 50 2.45 2.52 -1.99
C ALA A 50 1.27 1.78 -2.66
N ALA A 51 1.46 0.52 -3.06
CA ALA A 51 0.40 -0.32 -3.62
C ALA A 51 -0.71 -0.59 -2.61
N SER A 52 -0.36 -0.87 -1.34
CA SER A 52 -1.33 -1.04 -0.25
C SER A 52 -2.19 0.20 -0.06
N TRP A 53 -1.57 1.38 -0.06
CA TRP A 53 -2.28 2.64 0.06
C TRP A 53 -3.17 2.92 -1.16
N LEU A 54 -2.67 2.72 -2.38
CA LEU A 54 -3.43 2.95 -3.59
C LEU A 54 -4.69 2.06 -3.62
N LEU A 55 -4.56 0.79 -3.26
CA LEU A 55 -5.69 -0.14 -3.16
C LEU A 55 -6.71 0.33 -2.11
N SER A 56 -6.25 0.81 -0.94
CA SER A 56 -7.13 1.40 0.08
C SER A 56 -7.88 2.60 -0.47
N HIS A 57 -7.18 3.51 -1.16
CA HIS A 57 -7.77 4.72 -1.71
C HIS A 57 -8.77 4.43 -2.82
N MET A 58 -8.49 3.45 -3.68
CA MET A 58 -9.45 3.00 -4.70
C MET A 58 -10.69 2.37 -4.06
N GLN A 59 -10.52 1.55 -3.02
CA GLN A 59 -11.65 0.99 -2.26
C GLN A 59 -12.50 2.08 -1.60
N GLU A 60 -11.87 3.06 -0.96
CA GLU A 60 -12.55 4.21 -0.36
C GLU A 60 -13.25 5.08 -1.41
N ALA A 61 -12.63 5.32 -2.56
CA ALA A 61 -13.22 6.08 -3.66
C ALA A 61 -14.41 5.34 -4.30
N VAL A 62 -14.33 4.01 -4.41
CA VAL A 62 -15.47 3.17 -4.86
C VAL A 62 -16.58 3.18 -3.81
N ALA A 63 -16.25 3.09 -2.53
CA ALA A 63 -17.21 3.13 -1.42
C ALA A 63 -17.92 4.49 -1.27
N GLN A 64 -17.24 5.60 -1.60
CA GLN A 64 -17.85 6.94 -1.63
C GLN A 64 -18.77 7.18 -2.85
N LYS A 65 -18.71 6.30 -3.85
CA LYS A 65 -19.47 6.41 -5.10
C LYS A 65 -20.67 5.46 -5.18
N SER A 66 -20.98 4.76 -4.08
CA SER A 66 -22.06 3.78 -3.95
C SER A 66 -23.14 4.25 -2.98
#